data_AF-A0A553KHD3-F1
#
_entry.id   AF-A0A553KHD3-F1
#
_cell.length_a   1.000
_cell.length_b   1.000
_cell.length_c   1.000
_cell.angle_alpha   90.00
_cell.angle_beta   90.00
_cell.angle_gamma   90.00
#
_symmetry.space_group_name_H-M   'P 1'
#
loop_
_entity.id
_entity.type
_entity.pdbx_description
1 polymer ?
#
loop_
_entity_poly.entity_id
_entity_poly.type
_entity_poly.pdbx_seq_one_letter_code
_entity_poly.pdbx_strand_id
1 'polypeptide(L)' 'MSLQYASQYQLESFDALHFAISQVNNCDYFATLDGNFVHGAFITNPVHTRILKIA' A
#
# COMPACT_ATOMS: atom_id res chain seq x y z
N MET A 1 11.55 4.78 5.03
CA MET A 1 10.25 4.06 4.98
C MET A 1 9.71 3.98 3.57
N SER A 2 9.35 5.07 2.89
CA SER A 2 8.78 5.00 1.52
C SER A 2 9.61 4.20 0.52
N LEU A 3 10.94 4.39 0.47
CA LEU A 3 11.82 3.63 -0.43
C LEU A 3 11.83 2.10 -0.18
N GLN A 4 11.63 1.67 1.07
CA GLN A 4 11.51 0.25 1.42
C GLN A 4 10.17 -0.32 0.95
N TYR A 5 9.08 0.44 1.11
CA TYR A 5 7.75 0.03 0.64
C TYR A 5 7.67 0.03 -0.89
N ALA A 6 8.34 0.99 -1.55
CA ALA A 6 8.42 1.08 -3.00
C ALA A 6 9.08 -0.17 -3.58
N SER A 7 10.20 -0.64 -3.02
CA SER A 7 10.85 -1.87 -3.47
C SER A 7 10.10 -3.14 -3.07
N GLN A 8 9.55 -3.20 -1.85
CA GLN A 8 8.88 -4.38 -1.31
C GLN A 8 7.53 -4.67 -2.00
N TYR A 9 6.79 -3.63 -2.36
CA TYR A 9 5.45 -3.72 -2.94
C TYR A 9 5.39 -3.22 -4.39
N GLN A 10 6.54 -2.91 -4.98
CA GLN A 10 6.66 -2.40 -6.36
C GLN A 10 5.74 -1.20 -6.62
N LEU A 11 5.71 -0.28 -5.65
CA LEU A 11 4.88 0.92 -5.69
C LEU A 11 5.71 2.12 -6.15
N GLU A 12 5.06 3.10 -6.78
CA GLU A 12 5.66 4.41 -6.98
C GLU A 12 5.97 5.09 -5.63
N SER A 13 6.86 6.08 -5.64
CA SER A 13 7.35 6.68 -4.39
C SER A 13 6.23 7.29 -3.53
N PHE A 14 5.20 7.87 -4.16
CA PHE A 14 4.06 8.46 -3.47
C PHE A 14 3.09 7.41 -2.94
N ASP A 15 2.82 6.37 -3.73
CA ASP A 15 1.99 5.24 -3.31
C ASP A 15 2.59 4.51 -2.12
N ALA A 16 3.90 4.27 -2.17
CA ALA A 16 4.66 3.69 -1.08
C ALA A 16 4.61 4.55 0.18
N LEU A 17 4.61 5.88 0.05
CA LEU A 17 4.47 6.79 1.19
C LEU A 17 3.07 6.70 1.81
N HIS A 18 2.02 6.79 1.01
CA HIS A 18 0.64 6.68 1.50
C HIS A 18 0.39 5.34 2.18
N PHE A 19 0.90 4.24 1.60
CA PHE A 19 0.79 2.92 2.20
C PHE A 19 1.59 2.78 3.50
N ALA A 20 2.81 3.31 3.54
CA ALA A 20 3.62 3.28 4.76
C ALA A 20 2.92 4.03 5.91
N ILE A 21 2.24 5.14 5.61
CA ILE A 21 1.45 5.89 6.61
C ILE A 21 0.33 5.03 7.16
N SER A 22 -0.40 4.28 6.32
CA SER A 22 -1.50 3.43 6.81
C SER A 22 -0.99 2.28 7.70
N GLN A 23 0.17 1.69 7.38
CA GLN A 23 0.78 0.66 8.23
C GLN A 23 1.23 1.22 9.58
N VAL A 24 1.93 2.36 9.58
CA VAL A 24 2.45 2.98 10.82
C VAL A 24 1.32 3.38 11.76
N ASN A 25 0.17 3.79 11.22
CA ASN A 25 -1.01 4.12 12.00
C ASN A 25 -1.90 2.91 12.33
N ASN A 26 -1.49 1.69 11.98
CA ASN A 26 -2.25 0.45 12.17
C ASN A 26 -3.67 0.53 11.61
N CYS A 27 -3.85 1.18 10.46
CA CYS A 27 -5.16 1.25 9.82
C CYS A 27 -5.57 -0.14 9.34
N ASP A 28 -6.83 -0.51 9.53
CA ASP A 28 -7.39 -1.75 8.99
C ASP A 28 -7.55 -1.70 7.46
N TYR A 29 -7.79 -0.50 6.91
CA TYR A 29 -8.03 -0.29 5.48
C TYR A 29 -7.23 0.88 4.92
N PHE A 30 -6.79 0.72 3.67
CA PHE A 30 -6.25 1.76 2.81
C PHE A 30 -7.16 1.86 1.58
N ALA A 31 -7.99 2.89 1.54
CA ALA A 31 -8.93 3.11 0.44
C ALA A 31 -8.27 3.95 -0.67
N THR A 32 -8.32 3.48 -1.91
CA THR A 32 -7.73 4.19 -3.07
C THR A 32 -8.62 4.11 -4.31
N LEU A 33 -8.60 5.17 -5.13
CA LEU A 33 -9.17 5.19 -6.48
C LEU A 33 -8.18 4.65 -7.53
N ASP A 34 -6.92 4.47 -7.16
CA ASP A 34 -5.88 4.03 -8.08
C ASP A 34 -5.98 2.51 -8.32
N GLY A 35 -6.33 2.16 -9.57
CA GLY A 35 -6.46 0.76 -10.00
C GLY A 35 -5.14 0.02 -10.11
N ASN A 36 -4.01 0.71 -10.24
CA ASN A 36 -2.70 0.09 -10.39
C ASN A 36 -2.08 -0.30 -9.03
N PHE A 37 -2.51 0.35 -7.95
CA PHE A 37 -2.05 0.12 -6.58
C PHE A 37 -2.25 -1.32 -6.08
N VAL A 38 -3.32 -1.99 -6.54
CA VAL A 38 -3.72 -3.33 -6.09
C VAL A 38 -2.79 -4.43 -6.61
N HIS A 39 -2.08 -4.22 -7.73
CA HIS A 39 -1.32 -5.30 -8.37
C HIS A 39 0.01 -5.63 -7.67
N GLY A 40 0.65 -4.64 -7.02
CA GLY A 40 1.97 -4.83 -6.38
C GLY A 40 1.91 -5.28 -4.92
N ALA A 41 0.86 -4.92 -4.20
CA ALA A 41 0.84 -5.01 -2.73
C ALA A 41 0.50 -6.38 -2.13
N PHE A 42 -0.25 -7.23 -2.86
CA PHE A 42 -0.80 -8.48 -2.31
C PHE A 42 0.15 -9.69 -2.37
N ILE A 43 1.28 -9.58 -3.07
CA ILE A 43 2.06 -10.76 -3.48
C ILE A 43 3.12 -11.17 -2.44
N THR A 44 3.55 -10.30 -1.52
CA THR A 44 4.83 -10.53 -0.81
C THR A 44 4.83 -10.47 0.72
N ASN A 45 3.77 -10.06 1.42
CA ASN A 45 3.75 -10.11 2.89
C ASN A 45 2.32 -10.10 3.46
N PRO A 46 2.05 -10.73 4.63
CA PRO A 46 0.80 -10.51 5.35
C PRO A 46 0.76 -9.06 5.84
N VAL A 47 0.07 -8.22 5.07
CA VAL A 47 -0.17 -6.82 5.42
C VAL A 47 -1.30 -6.75 6.44
N HIS A 48 -1.13 -5.97 7.52
CA HIS A 48 -2.24 -5.69 8.45
C HIS A 48 -3.32 -4.82 7.81
N THR A 49 -2.93 -3.79 7.05
CA THR A 49 -3.88 -2.95 6.31
C THR A 49 -4.36 -3.61 5.01
N ARG A 50 -5.67 -3.73 4.84
CA ARG A 50 -6.31 -4.21 3.61
C ARG A 50 -6.49 -3.07 2.62
N ILE A 51 -6.20 -3.31 1.34
CA ILE A 51 -6.43 -2.31 0.30
C ILE A 51 -7.86 -2.43 -0.21
N LEU A 52 -8.60 -1.32 -0.20
CA LEU A 52 -9.95 -1.23 -0.75
C LEU A 52 -9.92 -0.30 -1.96
N LYS A 53 -10.16 -0.85 -3.15
CA LYS A 53 -10.38 -0.04 -4.34
C LYS A 53 -11.80 0.53 -4.28
N ILE A 54 -11.92 1.85 -4.30
CA ILE A 54 -13.21 2.55 -4.40
C ILE A 54 -13.29 3.04 -5.85
N ALA A 55 -14.30 2.57 -6.61
CA ALA A 55 -14.50 2.79 -8.06
C ALA A 55 -13.54 2.02 -9.00
#